data_AF-A0A3C0VBI8-F1
#
_entry.id   AF-A0A3C0VBI8-F1
#
_cell.length_a   1.000
_cell.length_b   1.000
_cell.length_c   1.000
_cell.angle_alpha   90.00
_cell.angle_beta   90.00
_cell.angle_gamma   90.00
#
_symmetry.space_group_name_H-M   'P 1'
#
loop_
_entity.id
_entity.type
_entity.pdbx_description
1 polymer ?
#
loop_
_entity_poly.entity_id
_entity_poly.type
_entity_poly.pdbx_seq_one_letter_code
_entity_poly.pdbx_strand_id
1 'polypeptide(L)'
;FEFAPLSNGAPASGHYALSSLLARGDIDILCSPISYTDREWIGTAPCMTAAESVARAGILWLNEDDSRTYLDRRKAEHVQEGGLVDLEQTRQVMRRNTAQAALRGFGTWWMDLPAEGWFDDARIWEEMTLLRPVDAAMLERRGPFAPEIAAVVDEESMCHLTGGSDAFARALVYDSRAALGRCGAPYGQYLLGDVLAGRVRAKLQVFLAAWALSPATRAALAERRSPGVTRVWCYAPGYLFPDRADVAGIGEVTGFEARAASAATAQVAPTDAGKKLGLAVSWGPAVPIVPLFSVTATPEETLATYADGTPAVAVRRSEKGIDVFVGVPQLTPELLRALARLAGVHLFTEGNATVWAAEGFLSVQAHESGPLRIDAGRKGAVADALSGEALGEGPQVTLTLKKGEALVLRY
;
A
#
# COMPACT_ATOMS: atom_id res chain seq x y z
N PHE A 1 4.27 -4.16 9.02
CA PHE A 1 3.26 -4.61 8.04
C PHE A 1 3.34 -6.12 7.86
N GLU A 2 4.52 -6.66 7.56
CA GLU A 2 4.69 -8.08 7.22
C GLU A 2 4.17 -9.04 8.29
N PHE A 3 4.55 -8.84 9.55
CA PHE A 3 4.26 -9.79 10.63
C PHE A 3 2.89 -9.60 11.29
N ALA A 4 1.96 -8.94 10.60
CA ALA A 4 0.59 -8.79 11.10
C ALA A 4 -0.15 -10.14 11.25
N PRO A 5 -0.06 -11.10 10.31
CA PRO A 5 -0.86 -12.33 10.36
C PRO A 5 -0.16 -13.51 11.04
N LEU A 6 0.80 -13.27 11.94
CA LEU A 6 1.41 -14.37 12.70
C LEU A 6 0.36 -15.09 13.55
N SER A 7 0.36 -16.42 13.50
CA SER A 7 -0.68 -17.25 14.13
C SER A 7 -0.71 -17.11 15.65
N ASN A 8 0.43 -16.87 16.28
CA ASN A 8 0.56 -16.60 17.71
C ASN A 8 0.41 -15.10 18.08
N GLY A 9 0.02 -14.26 17.12
CA GLY A 9 -0.19 -12.83 17.29
C GLY A 9 0.99 -11.99 16.83
N ALA A 10 0.70 -10.77 16.37
CA ALA A 10 1.70 -9.85 15.87
C ALA A 10 2.81 -9.51 16.89
N PRO A 11 2.53 -9.31 18.22
CA PRO A 11 3.57 -9.04 19.22
C PRO A 11 4.68 -10.08 19.28
N ALA A 12 4.36 -11.35 19.02
CA ALA A 12 5.31 -12.45 19.12
C ALA A 12 6.45 -12.36 18.10
N SER A 13 6.29 -11.52 17.06
CA SER A 13 7.36 -11.23 16.10
C SER A 13 8.53 -10.47 16.70
N GLY A 14 8.32 -9.64 17.73
CA GLY A 14 9.32 -8.67 18.19
C GLY A 14 9.59 -7.49 17.24
N HIS A 15 8.74 -7.25 16.22
CA HIS A 15 8.99 -6.26 15.16
C HIS A 15 8.25 -4.91 15.32
N TYR A 16 7.55 -4.68 16.44
CA TYR A 16 6.72 -3.47 16.66
C TYR A 16 7.37 -2.48 17.65
N ALA A 17 8.64 -2.17 17.43
CA ALA A 17 9.39 -1.13 18.14
C ALA A 17 10.28 -0.29 17.20
N LEU A 18 9.91 -0.19 15.93
CA LEU A 18 10.63 0.55 14.90
C LEU A 18 10.80 2.01 15.30
N SER A 19 9.75 2.67 15.81
CA SER A 19 9.83 4.06 16.28
C SER A 19 10.96 4.29 17.30
N SER A 20 11.20 3.32 18.19
CA SER A 20 12.30 3.37 19.15
C SER A 20 13.67 3.28 18.47
N LEU A 21 13.81 2.45 17.43
CA LEU A 21 15.04 2.34 16.65
C LEU A 21 15.33 3.63 15.86
N LEU A 22 14.30 4.17 15.20
CA LEU A 22 14.42 5.40 14.40
C LEU A 22 14.83 6.62 15.25
N ALA A 23 14.53 6.62 16.55
CA ALA A 23 14.85 7.73 17.46
C ALA A 23 16.31 7.72 17.95
N ARG A 24 17.08 6.65 17.76
CA ARG A 24 18.43 6.53 18.35
C ARG A 24 19.49 7.41 17.68
N GLY A 25 19.36 7.66 16.37
CA GLY A 25 20.28 8.48 15.59
C GLY A 25 21.66 7.87 15.33
N ASP A 26 21.87 6.58 15.66
CA ASP A 26 23.12 5.82 15.49
C ASP A 26 23.01 4.69 14.45
N ILE A 27 21.96 4.71 13.62
CA ILE A 27 21.66 3.70 12.58
C ILE A 27 21.64 4.38 11.22
N ASP A 28 22.48 3.92 10.29
CA ASP A 28 22.53 4.45 8.92
C ASP A 28 21.63 3.68 7.95
N ILE A 29 21.47 2.37 8.14
CA ILE A 29 20.77 1.47 7.23
C ILE A 29 19.89 0.49 8.01
N LEU A 30 18.66 0.30 7.56
CA LEU A 30 17.80 -0.84 7.92
C LEU A 30 17.47 -1.64 6.66
N CYS A 31 17.47 -2.96 6.77
CA CYS A 31 17.16 -3.85 5.65
C CYS A 31 16.13 -4.91 6.03
N SER A 32 15.43 -5.39 5.00
CA SER A 32 14.71 -6.65 5.01
C SER A 32 14.45 -7.09 3.57
N PRO A 33 13.93 -8.31 3.37
CA PRO A 33 13.43 -8.73 2.07
C PRO A 33 12.29 -7.85 1.55
N ILE A 34 11.98 -8.02 0.28
CA ILE A 34 10.68 -7.65 -0.26
C ILE A 34 9.61 -8.55 0.40
N SER A 35 8.42 -8.00 0.64
CA SER A 35 7.25 -8.74 1.18
C SER A 35 7.14 -10.13 0.57
N TYR A 36 6.96 -11.17 1.39
CA TYR A 36 6.85 -12.56 0.92
C TYR A 36 5.54 -12.85 0.17
N THR A 37 4.62 -11.88 0.15
CA THR A 37 3.44 -11.92 -0.72
C THR A 37 3.51 -10.85 -1.78
N ASP A 38 2.84 -11.11 -2.90
CA ASP A 38 2.64 -10.16 -3.98
C ASP A 38 3.95 -9.68 -4.61
N ARG A 39 4.96 -10.55 -4.63
CA ARG A 39 6.31 -10.29 -5.18
C ARG A 39 6.62 -11.11 -6.42
N GLU A 40 5.78 -12.07 -6.77
CA GLU A 40 5.86 -12.89 -7.96
C GLU A 40 5.85 -12.05 -9.26
N TRP A 41 5.94 -12.69 -10.43
CA TRP A 41 6.02 -12.00 -11.72
C TRP A 41 4.95 -10.91 -11.90
N ILE A 42 3.70 -11.18 -11.51
CA ILE A 42 2.56 -10.24 -11.59
C ILE A 42 2.17 -9.67 -10.21
N GLY A 43 3.19 -9.32 -9.42
CA GLY A 43 3.06 -8.71 -8.10
C GLY A 43 3.31 -7.19 -8.07
N THR A 44 3.16 -6.58 -6.90
CA THR A 44 3.48 -5.17 -6.64
C THR A 44 4.77 -4.96 -5.83
N ALA A 45 5.42 -6.05 -5.40
CA ALA A 45 6.62 -6.05 -4.56
C ALA A 45 6.55 -5.09 -3.36
N PRO A 46 5.57 -5.22 -2.44
CA PRO A 46 5.48 -4.36 -1.28
C PRO A 46 6.70 -4.40 -0.36
N CYS A 47 6.92 -3.33 0.41
CA CYS A 47 7.92 -3.34 1.46
C CYS A 47 7.35 -3.98 2.74
N MET A 48 8.18 -4.72 3.50
CA MET A 48 7.78 -5.38 4.76
C MET A 48 7.43 -4.40 5.90
N THR A 49 7.96 -3.17 5.85
CA THR A 49 7.91 -2.22 6.95
C THR A 49 7.33 -0.84 6.55
N ALA A 50 7.25 0.08 7.51
CA ALA A 50 6.97 1.50 7.30
C ALA A 50 8.19 2.22 6.70
N ALA A 51 8.61 1.85 5.49
CA ALA A 51 9.87 2.31 4.92
C ALA A 51 9.93 3.83 4.68
N GLU A 52 8.80 4.48 4.40
CA GLU A 52 8.78 5.94 4.31
C GLU A 52 8.98 6.62 5.68
N SER A 53 8.66 5.96 6.80
CA SER A 53 9.06 6.42 8.14
C SER A 53 10.56 6.28 8.38
N VAL A 54 11.17 5.18 7.90
CA VAL A 54 12.62 4.96 7.95
C VAL A 54 13.35 6.08 7.20
N ALA A 55 12.97 6.34 5.95
CA ALA A 55 13.56 7.40 5.13
C ALA A 55 13.38 8.80 5.76
N ARG A 56 12.24 9.07 6.40
CA ARG A 56 11.99 10.35 7.11
C ARG A 56 12.82 10.52 8.38
N ALA A 57 13.30 9.44 8.98
CA ALA A 57 14.26 9.49 10.07
C ALA A 57 15.70 9.75 9.59
N GLY A 58 15.92 9.86 8.27
CA GLY A 58 17.26 10.02 7.68
C GLY A 58 18.03 8.71 7.54
N ILE A 59 17.34 7.58 7.64
CA ILE A 59 17.93 6.24 7.57
C ILE A 59 17.64 5.64 6.19
N LEU A 60 18.63 5.00 5.57
CA LEU A 60 18.44 4.30 4.31
C LEU A 60 17.65 3.01 4.55
N TRP A 61 16.54 2.85 3.84
CA TRP A 61 15.90 1.55 3.69
C TRP A 61 16.56 0.77 2.55
N LEU A 62 17.03 -0.44 2.82
CA LEU A 62 17.68 -1.33 1.86
C LEU A 62 16.83 -2.59 1.64
N ASN A 63 16.28 -2.76 0.45
CA ASN A 63 15.59 -3.99 0.07
C ASN A 63 16.60 -5.11 -0.22
N GLU A 64 16.45 -6.23 0.46
CA GLU A 64 17.10 -7.49 0.11
C GLU A 64 16.24 -8.17 -0.97
N ASP A 65 16.55 -7.93 -2.24
CA ASP A 65 15.80 -8.50 -3.35
C ASP A 65 16.29 -9.92 -3.65
N ASP A 66 15.76 -10.87 -2.90
CA ASP A 66 15.98 -12.31 -3.11
C ASP A 66 14.99 -12.92 -4.11
N SER A 67 14.40 -12.14 -5.02
CA SER A 67 13.40 -12.66 -5.96
C SER A 67 14.02 -13.78 -6.80
N ARG A 68 13.30 -14.89 -6.90
CA ARG A 68 13.76 -16.04 -7.69
C ARG A 68 13.75 -15.70 -9.16
N THR A 69 14.73 -16.24 -9.86
CA THR A 69 14.90 -16.05 -11.30
C THR A 69 14.67 -17.38 -12.03
N TYR A 70 14.71 -17.34 -13.36
CA TYR A 70 14.64 -18.55 -14.17
C TYR A 70 15.81 -19.53 -13.93
N LEU A 71 16.88 -19.11 -13.25
CA LEU A 71 18.03 -19.93 -12.87
C LEU A 71 17.80 -20.73 -11.58
N ASP A 72 16.73 -20.43 -10.84
CA ASP A 72 16.40 -21.16 -9.61
C ASP A 72 16.12 -22.64 -9.90
N ARG A 73 16.96 -23.51 -9.33
CA ARG A 73 16.85 -24.97 -9.48
C ARG A 73 15.64 -25.55 -8.77
N ARG A 74 15.14 -24.84 -7.75
CA ARG A 74 13.96 -25.21 -6.94
C ARG A 74 12.73 -24.39 -7.33
N LYS A 75 12.65 -23.93 -8.59
CA LYS A 75 11.55 -23.11 -9.13
C LYS A 75 10.13 -23.60 -8.82
N ALA A 76 9.91 -24.91 -8.69
CA ALA A 76 8.60 -25.48 -8.36
C ALA A 76 8.23 -25.30 -6.87
N GLU A 77 9.23 -25.23 -5.99
CA GLU A 77 9.04 -24.98 -4.55
C GLU A 77 8.87 -23.49 -4.25
N HIS A 78 9.45 -22.61 -5.08
CA HIS A 78 9.51 -21.17 -4.84
C HIS A 78 8.59 -20.33 -5.75
N VAL A 79 7.44 -20.85 -6.15
CA VAL A 79 6.54 -20.15 -7.09
C VAL A 79 6.10 -18.78 -6.56
N GLN A 80 5.87 -18.66 -5.25
CA GLN A 80 5.39 -17.42 -4.61
C GLN A 80 6.50 -16.35 -4.53
N GLU A 81 7.75 -16.76 -4.57
CA GLU A 81 8.94 -15.92 -4.53
C GLU A 81 9.45 -15.54 -5.93
N GLY A 82 8.68 -15.84 -6.99
CA GLY A 82 9.06 -15.58 -8.39
C GLY A 82 9.59 -16.80 -9.13
N GLY A 83 9.42 -18.02 -8.60
CA GLY A 83 9.72 -19.25 -9.31
C GLY A 83 8.84 -19.44 -10.56
N LEU A 84 9.24 -20.41 -11.40
CA LEU A 84 8.60 -20.74 -12.69
C LEU A 84 8.56 -19.60 -13.72
N VAL A 85 9.50 -18.67 -13.63
CA VAL A 85 9.70 -17.62 -14.63
C VAL A 85 10.69 -18.03 -15.73
N ASP A 86 10.57 -17.41 -16.90
CA ASP A 86 11.62 -17.38 -17.92
C ASP A 86 12.53 -16.15 -17.78
N LEU A 87 13.49 -16.01 -18.70
CA LEU A 87 14.42 -14.87 -18.71
C LEU A 87 13.70 -13.53 -18.92
N GLU A 88 12.70 -13.46 -19.81
CA GLU A 88 11.96 -12.22 -20.08
C GLU A 88 11.21 -11.78 -18.81
N GLN A 89 10.53 -12.72 -18.17
CA GLN A 89 9.79 -12.52 -16.93
C GLN A 89 10.73 -12.15 -15.77
N THR A 90 11.90 -12.78 -15.69
CA THR A 90 12.95 -12.40 -14.72
C THR A 90 13.36 -10.95 -14.92
N ARG A 91 13.67 -10.53 -16.16
CA ARG A 91 14.03 -9.14 -16.44
C ARG A 91 12.92 -8.16 -16.09
N GLN A 92 11.66 -8.51 -16.35
CA GLN A 92 10.50 -7.70 -15.97
C GLN A 92 10.38 -7.53 -14.44
N VAL A 93 10.59 -8.60 -13.66
CA VAL A 93 10.63 -8.53 -12.19
C VAL A 93 11.76 -7.64 -11.70
N MET A 94 12.99 -7.86 -12.19
CA MET A 94 14.16 -7.09 -11.75
C MET A 94 14.03 -5.62 -12.11
N ARG A 95 13.48 -5.31 -13.29
CA ARG A 95 13.18 -3.95 -13.71
C ARG A 95 12.14 -3.30 -12.81
N ARG A 96 11.01 -3.96 -12.56
CA ARG A 96 9.94 -3.46 -11.68
C ARG A 96 10.49 -3.16 -10.28
N ASN A 97 11.15 -4.12 -9.66
CA ASN A 97 11.63 -4.00 -8.28
C ASN A 97 12.69 -2.90 -8.15
N THR A 98 13.65 -2.85 -9.08
CA THR A 98 14.74 -1.88 -9.03
C THR A 98 14.26 -0.47 -9.36
N ALA A 99 13.36 -0.30 -10.34
CA ALA A 99 12.73 0.99 -10.62
C ALA A 99 11.90 1.49 -9.44
N GLN A 100 11.13 0.61 -8.80
CA GLN A 100 10.40 0.95 -7.58
C GLN A 100 11.35 1.38 -6.45
N ALA A 101 12.44 0.65 -6.22
CA ALA A 101 13.42 1.00 -5.20
C ALA A 101 14.02 2.39 -5.47
N ALA A 102 14.48 2.65 -6.69
CA ALA A 102 15.01 3.96 -7.09
C ALA A 102 13.98 5.08 -6.86
N LEU A 103 12.76 4.95 -7.39
CA LEU A 103 11.71 5.99 -7.28
C LEU A 103 11.31 6.29 -5.84
N ARG A 104 11.33 5.29 -4.95
CA ARG A 104 11.08 5.48 -3.52
C ARG A 104 12.31 6.01 -2.77
N GLY A 105 13.50 5.94 -3.36
CA GLY A 105 14.77 6.30 -2.75
C GLY A 105 15.28 5.24 -1.78
N PHE A 106 15.04 3.97 -2.10
CA PHE A 106 15.56 2.83 -1.36
C PHE A 106 16.88 2.36 -1.98
N GLY A 107 17.73 1.78 -1.15
CA GLY A 107 18.76 0.88 -1.63
C GLY A 107 18.13 -0.45 -2.06
N THR A 108 18.80 -1.16 -2.97
CA THR A 108 18.47 -2.56 -3.26
C THR A 108 19.73 -3.38 -3.42
N TRP A 109 19.71 -4.61 -2.90
CA TRP A 109 20.73 -5.62 -3.13
C TRP A 109 20.03 -6.86 -3.70
N TRP A 110 20.40 -7.24 -4.93
CA TRP A 110 19.99 -8.52 -5.51
C TRP A 110 20.72 -9.66 -4.81
N MET A 111 20.00 -10.34 -3.92
CA MET A 111 20.58 -11.23 -2.91
C MET A 111 20.41 -12.69 -3.31
N ASP A 112 21.50 -13.33 -3.73
CA ASP A 112 21.59 -14.79 -3.92
C ASP A 112 21.75 -15.48 -2.55
N LEU A 113 20.66 -15.53 -1.78
CA LEU A 113 20.64 -15.98 -0.39
C LEU A 113 21.30 -17.36 -0.15
N PRO A 114 21.03 -18.41 -0.95
CA PRO A 114 21.64 -19.71 -0.76
C PRO A 114 22.98 -19.86 -1.50
N ALA A 115 23.44 -18.82 -2.22
CA ALA A 115 24.60 -18.86 -3.09
C ALA A 115 24.51 -19.95 -4.17
N GLU A 116 23.34 -20.05 -4.84
CA GLU A 116 23.06 -21.08 -5.86
C GLU A 116 23.15 -20.54 -7.30
N GLY A 117 23.58 -19.29 -7.47
CA GLY A 117 23.71 -18.64 -8.77
C GLY A 117 22.39 -18.07 -9.30
N TRP A 118 21.50 -17.60 -8.43
CA TRP A 118 20.21 -17.03 -8.86
C TRP A 118 20.36 -15.85 -9.84
N PHE A 119 21.49 -15.16 -9.82
CA PHE A 119 21.76 -14.04 -10.73
C PHE A 119 22.94 -14.31 -11.68
N ASP A 120 23.32 -15.57 -11.89
CA ASP A 120 24.47 -15.97 -12.73
C ASP A 120 24.16 -15.94 -14.24
N ASP A 121 23.60 -14.83 -14.72
CA ASP A 121 23.47 -14.51 -16.14
C ASP A 121 23.57 -13.00 -16.36
N ALA A 122 24.54 -12.58 -17.18
CA ALA A 122 24.82 -11.18 -17.46
C ALA A 122 23.60 -10.41 -18.00
N ARG A 123 22.67 -11.09 -18.68
CA ARG A 123 21.44 -10.48 -19.22
C ARG A 123 20.47 -10.00 -18.15
N ILE A 124 20.58 -10.52 -16.93
CA ILE A 124 19.83 -10.01 -15.77
C ILE A 124 20.44 -8.67 -15.31
N TRP A 125 21.76 -8.61 -15.22
CA TRP A 125 22.52 -7.43 -14.81
C TRP A 125 22.44 -6.26 -15.79
N GLU A 126 22.10 -6.51 -17.06
CA GLU A 126 21.78 -5.45 -18.03
C GLU A 126 20.70 -4.50 -17.50
N GLU A 127 19.73 -4.97 -16.72
CA GLU A 127 18.67 -4.13 -16.13
C GLU A 127 19.24 -3.06 -15.18
N MET A 128 20.29 -3.37 -14.40
CA MET A 128 20.95 -2.35 -13.56
C MET A 128 21.59 -1.24 -14.40
N THR A 129 22.15 -1.59 -15.56
CA THR A 129 22.75 -0.60 -16.46
C THR A 129 21.69 0.28 -17.11
N LEU A 130 20.58 -0.32 -17.55
CA LEU A 130 19.45 0.39 -18.14
C LEU A 130 18.80 1.39 -17.17
N LEU A 131 18.75 1.06 -15.87
CA LEU A 131 18.11 1.89 -14.85
C LEU A 131 18.98 3.04 -14.31
N ARG A 132 20.26 3.14 -14.70
CA ARG A 132 21.17 4.22 -14.25
C ARG A 132 20.61 5.64 -14.42
N PRO A 133 19.92 6.01 -15.51
CA PRO A 133 19.36 7.36 -15.64
C PRO A 133 18.28 7.66 -14.59
N VAL A 134 17.50 6.65 -14.20
CA VAL A 134 16.46 6.77 -13.18
C VAL A 134 17.11 6.93 -11.81
N ASP A 135 18.09 6.09 -11.49
CA ASP A 135 18.82 6.13 -10.23
C ASP A 135 19.56 7.47 -10.04
N ALA A 136 20.28 7.92 -11.08
CA ALA A 136 20.95 9.22 -11.06
C ALA A 136 19.99 10.39 -10.80
N ALA A 137 18.80 10.39 -11.42
CA ALA A 137 17.79 11.42 -11.17
C ALA A 137 17.25 11.38 -9.74
N MET A 138 17.11 10.20 -9.14
CA MET A 138 16.66 10.06 -7.75
C MET A 138 17.73 10.47 -6.73
N LEU A 139 19.02 10.31 -7.05
CA LEU A 139 20.13 10.83 -6.24
C LEU A 139 20.15 12.36 -6.17
N GLU A 140 19.66 13.05 -7.21
CA GLU A 140 19.54 14.52 -7.22
C GLU A 140 18.29 15.04 -6.48
N ARG A 141 17.38 14.13 -6.05
CA ARG A 141 16.13 14.50 -5.39
C ARG A 141 16.39 15.18 -4.05
N ARG A 142 15.71 16.31 -3.80
CA ARG A 142 15.94 17.16 -2.62
C ARG A 142 15.23 16.70 -1.33
N GLY A 143 14.35 15.72 -1.42
CA GLY A 143 13.55 15.27 -0.29
C GLY A 143 13.19 13.79 -0.37
N PRO A 144 12.62 13.21 0.70
CA PRO A 144 12.14 11.84 0.67
C PRO A 144 10.94 11.70 -0.28
N PHE A 145 10.72 10.48 -0.75
CA PHE A 145 9.52 10.13 -1.49
C PHE A 145 8.25 10.51 -0.72
N ALA A 146 7.34 11.23 -1.38
CA ALA A 146 6.16 11.81 -0.76
C ALA A 146 4.91 11.62 -1.65
N PRO A 147 4.39 10.38 -1.74
CA PRO A 147 3.20 10.06 -2.53
C PRO A 147 1.93 10.67 -1.93
N GLU A 148 0.88 10.77 -2.76
CA GLU A 148 -0.41 11.36 -2.35
C GLU A 148 -1.31 10.39 -1.56
N ILE A 149 -0.90 9.12 -1.45
CA ILE A 149 -1.54 8.08 -0.63
C ILE A 149 -0.59 7.63 0.48
N ALA A 150 -1.07 7.58 1.71
CA ALA A 150 -0.34 7.06 2.86
C ALA A 150 -1.08 5.87 3.48
N ALA A 151 -0.43 4.72 3.56
CA ALA A 151 -0.84 3.58 4.38
C ALA A 151 -0.20 3.72 5.76
N VAL A 152 -1.01 3.79 6.81
CA VAL A 152 -0.58 4.15 8.16
C VAL A 152 -0.86 3.00 9.12
N VAL A 153 0.15 2.62 9.89
CA VAL A 153 0.04 1.64 10.99
C VAL A 153 0.53 2.25 12.29
N ASP A 154 -0.06 1.82 13.39
CA ASP A 154 0.35 2.17 14.74
C ASP A 154 0.90 0.94 15.45
N GLU A 155 2.13 1.01 15.97
CA GLU A 155 2.81 -0.15 16.56
C GLU A 155 2.10 -0.63 17.83
N GLU A 156 1.58 0.29 18.64
CA GLU A 156 0.78 -0.04 19.83
C GLU A 156 -0.49 -0.81 19.41
N SER A 157 -1.24 -0.31 18.43
CA SER A 157 -2.41 -1.00 17.89
C SER A 157 -2.08 -2.40 17.36
N MET A 158 -0.94 -2.56 16.69
CA MET A 158 -0.48 -3.87 16.21
C MET A 158 -0.18 -4.82 17.38
N CYS A 159 0.27 -4.30 18.51
CA CYS A 159 0.51 -5.10 19.71
C CYS A 159 -0.77 -5.68 20.36
N HIS A 160 -1.96 -5.23 19.94
CA HIS A 160 -3.25 -5.80 20.38
C HIS A 160 -3.75 -6.94 19.48
N LEU A 161 -3.02 -7.32 18.44
CA LEU A 161 -3.33 -8.50 17.62
C LEU A 161 -2.86 -9.78 18.31
N THR A 162 -3.74 -10.38 19.11
CA THR A 162 -3.48 -11.64 19.80
C THR A 162 -3.45 -12.83 18.83
N GLY A 163 -2.97 -13.98 19.32
CA GLY A 163 -3.09 -15.24 18.59
C GLY A 163 -4.52 -15.53 18.11
N GLY A 164 -4.65 -16.10 16.91
CA GLY A 164 -5.93 -16.32 16.22
C GLY A 164 -6.48 -15.12 15.44
N SER A 165 -5.72 -14.02 15.35
CA SER A 165 -6.11 -12.84 14.56
C SER A 165 -5.63 -12.90 13.10
N ASP A 166 -5.07 -14.03 12.64
CA ASP A 166 -4.38 -14.17 11.36
C ASP A 166 -5.30 -13.91 10.16
N ALA A 167 -6.52 -14.45 10.16
CA ALA A 167 -7.48 -14.22 9.08
C ALA A 167 -7.85 -12.73 8.91
N PHE A 168 -8.00 -12.00 10.03
CA PHE A 168 -8.24 -10.57 10.06
C PHE A 168 -7.00 -9.78 9.59
N ALA A 169 -5.87 -10.04 10.23
CA ALA A 169 -4.65 -9.26 10.05
C ALA A 169 -4.04 -9.46 8.66
N ARG A 170 -4.19 -10.67 8.09
CA ARG A 170 -3.80 -10.96 6.72
C ARG A 170 -4.59 -10.10 5.74
N ALA A 171 -5.92 -10.19 5.80
CA ALA A 171 -6.78 -9.49 4.84
C ALA A 171 -6.66 -7.96 4.95
N LEU A 172 -6.56 -7.39 6.17
CA LEU A 172 -6.54 -5.95 6.35
C LEU A 172 -5.14 -5.32 6.25
N VAL A 173 -4.13 -5.89 6.89
CA VAL A 173 -2.80 -5.24 7.02
C VAL A 173 -1.81 -5.80 5.99
N TYR A 174 -1.82 -7.11 5.79
CA TYR A 174 -0.84 -7.78 4.94
C TYR A 174 -1.16 -7.61 3.45
N ASP A 175 -2.36 -8.00 3.04
CA ASP A 175 -2.83 -8.02 1.66
C ASP A 175 -3.21 -6.63 1.13
N SER A 176 -3.50 -5.66 2.02
CA SER A 176 -3.87 -4.29 1.59
C SER A 176 -2.75 -3.58 0.84
N ARG A 177 -1.49 -3.94 1.08
CA ARG A 177 -0.34 -3.42 0.32
C ARG A 177 -0.43 -3.79 -1.17
N ALA A 178 -0.88 -5.00 -1.47
CA ALA A 178 -1.13 -5.47 -2.82
C ALA A 178 -2.29 -4.71 -3.49
N ALA A 179 -3.33 -4.39 -2.72
CA ALA A 179 -4.46 -3.58 -3.19
C ALA A 179 -4.05 -2.12 -3.47
N LEU A 180 -3.25 -1.52 -2.57
CA LEU A 180 -2.67 -0.19 -2.74
C LEU A 180 -1.78 -0.11 -3.98
N GLY A 181 -0.92 -1.11 -4.19
CA GLY A 181 -0.05 -1.17 -5.36
C GLY A 181 -0.79 -1.24 -6.70
N ARG A 182 -2.08 -1.61 -6.71
CA ARG A 182 -2.93 -1.72 -7.91
C ARG A 182 -4.01 -0.64 -8.02
N CYS A 183 -4.01 0.37 -7.14
CA CYS A 183 -5.04 1.41 -7.14
C CYS A 183 -4.86 2.44 -8.27
N GLY A 184 -3.74 2.41 -8.99
CA GLY A 184 -3.43 3.32 -10.09
C GLY A 184 -2.63 4.56 -9.69
N ALA A 185 -2.21 4.65 -8.43
CA ALA A 185 -1.36 5.73 -7.92
C ALA A 185 -0.30 5.19 -6.93
N PRO A 186 0.84 5.89 -6.79
CA PRO A 186 1.85 5.52 -5.80
C PRO A 186 1.36 5.72 -4.36
N TYR A 187 1.86 4.91 -3.43
CA TYR A 187 1.55 5.02 -2.00
C TYR A 187 2.81 4.89 -1.14
N GLY A 188 2.76 5.39 0.10
CA GLY A 188 3.83 5.21 1.08
C GLY A 188 3.35 4.45 2.31
N GLN A 189 4.27 3.83 3.04
CA GLN A 189 4.02 3.05 4.25
C GLN A 189 4.62 3.79 5.46
N TYR A 190 3.76 4.21 6.38
CA TYR A 190 4.10 5.12 7.47
C TYR A 190 3.68 4.57 8.84
N LEU A 191 4.40 4.98 9.87
CA LEU A 191 3.98 4.92 11.25
C LEU A 191 3.01 6.04 11.58
N LEU A 192 2.04 5.79 12.47
CA LEU A 192 1.10 6.79 12.97
C LEU A 192 1.82 8.03 13.54
N GLY A 193 2.98 7.84 14.17
CA GLY A 193 3.81 8.91 14.69
C GLY A 193 4.16 10.00 13.66
N ASP A 194 4.35 9.66 12.38
CA ASP A 194 4.62 10.65 11.34
C ASP A 194 3.40 11.52 11.03
N VAL A 195 2.20 10.96 11.11
CA VAL A 195 0.95 11.72 10.96
C VAL A 195 0.78 12.68 12.13
N LEU A 196 1.01 12.22 13.36
CA LEU A 196 0.93 13.04 14.57
C LEU A 196 1.96 14.18 14.56
N ALA A 197 3.15 13.91 14.03
CA ALA A 197 4.21 14.90 13.84
C ALA A 197 3.97 15.86 12.66
N GLY A 198 2.89 15.68 11.88
CA GLY A 198 2.60 16.52 10.70
C GLY A 198 3.56 16.31 9.53
N ARG A 199 4.25 15.16 9.48
CA ARG A 199 5.24 14.80 8.45
C ARG A 199 4.60 14.09 7.24
N VAL A 200 3.34 13.66 7.35
CA VAL A 200 2.58 13.06 6.26
C VAL A 200 1.62 14.09 5.65
N ARG A 201 1.85 14.46 4.39
CA ARG A 201 1.03 15.43 3.63
C ARG A 201 0.15 14.79 2.56
N ALA A 202 -0.01 13.46 2.59
CA ALA A 202 -0.84 12.72 1.65
C ALA A 202 -2.30 13.22 1.67
N LYS A 203 -2.90 13.32 0.49
CA LYS A 203 -4.32 13.67 0.30
C LYS A 203 -5.24 12.56 0.79
N LEU A 204 -4.83 11.31 0.61
CA LEU A 204 -5.50 10.12 1.12
C LEU A 204 -4.66 9.45 2.22
N GLN A 205 -5.18 9.39 3.44
CA GLN A 205 -4.53 8.75 4.58
C GLN A 205 -5.35 7.52 5.00
N VAL A 206 -4.79 6.33 4.82
CA VAL A 206 -5.42 5.04 5.11
C VAL A 206 -4.84 4.48 6.40
N PHE A 207 -5.58 4.64 7.50
CA PHE A 207 -5.23 4.13 8.82
C PHE A 207 -5.62 2.66 8.91
N LEU A 208 -4.70 1.78 8.50
CA LEU A 208 -4.86 0.33 8.56
C LEU A 208 -4.88 -0.16 10.01
N ALA A 209 -4.11 0.47 10.88
CA ALA A 209 -4.11 0.25 12.31
C ALA A 209 -4.07 1.60 13.06
N ALA A 210 -5.13 1.87 13.80
CA ALA A 210 -5.25 3.01 14.71
C ALA A 210 -6.29 2.67 15.79
N TRP A 211 -6.22 1.46 16.34
CA TRP A 211 -7.25 0.87 17.18
C TRP A 211 -7.04 1.19 18.66
N ALA A 212 -5.79 1.20 19.13
CA ALA A 212 -5.41 1.56 20.49
C ALA A 212 -4.89 2.99 20.53
N LEU A 213 -5.72 3.90 21.04
CA LEU A 213 -5.41 5.33 21.03
C LEU A 213 -5.60 5.94 22.42
N SER A 214 -4.52 6.50 22.96
CA SER A 214 -4.55 7.31 24.17
C SER A 214 -5.38 8.60 23.96
N PRO A 215 -5.87 9.24 25.04
CA PRO A 215 -6.53 10.54 24.93
C PRO A 215 -5.66 11.61 24.23
N ALA A 216 -4.35 11.61 24.49
CA ALA A 216 -3.42 12.53 23.84
C ALA A 216 -3.29 12.25 22.34
N THR A 217 -3.22 10.98 21.95
CA THR A 217 -3.16 10.58 20.54
C THR A 217 -4.42 10.98 19.78
N ARG A 218 -5.60 10.83 20.40
CA ARG A 218 -6.89 11.25 19.82
C ARG A 218 -6.95 12.75 19.60
N ALA A 219 -6.54 13.53 20.61
CA ALA A 219 -6.48 14.98 20.50
C ALA A 219 -5.53 15.42 19.37
N ALA A 220 -4.33 14.85 19.31
CA ALA A 220 -3.37 15.12 18.24
C ALA A 220 -3.91 14.74 16.85
N LEU A 221 -4.59 13.59 16.71
CA LEU A 221 -5.25 13.21 15.45
C LEU A 221 -6.32 14.23 15.04
N ALA A 222 -7.12 14.72 15.99
CA ALA A 222 -8.15 15.72 15.75
C ALA A 222 -7.54 17.06 15.30
N GLU A 223 -6.44 17.49 15.92
CA GLU A 223 -5.70 18.71 15.53
C GLU A 223 -5.07 18.61 14.14
N ARG A 224 -4.71 17.41 13.70
CA ARG A 224 -4.11 17.18 12.38
C ARG A 224 -5.13 17.14 11.23
N ARG A 225 -6.43 17.28 11.52
CA ARG A 225 -7.46 17.33 10.48
C ARG A 225 -7.24 18.58 9.62
N SER A 226 -7.34 18.43 8.31
CA SER A 226 -7.14 19.52 7.35
C SER A 226 -8.19 19.42 6.25
N PRO A 227 -8.78 20.55 5.82
CA PRO A 227 -9.57 20.60 4.60
C PRO A 227 -8.79 19.99 3.43
N GLY A 228 -9.50 19.28 2.55
CA GLY A 228 -8.90 18.61 1.38
C GLY A 228 -8.17 17.30 1.66
N VAL A 229 -8.13 16.82 2.90
CA VAL A 229 -7.61 15.49 3.25
C VAL A 229 -8.77 14.51 3.46
N THR A 230 -8.63 13.32 2.87
CA THR A 230 -9.50 12.17 3.11
C THR A 230 -8.81 11.19 4.05
N ARG A 231 -9.45 10.84 5.15
CA ARG A 231 -8.99 9.86 6.13
C ARG A 231 -9.85 8.62 6.08
N VAL A 232 -9.22 7.49 5.82
CA VAL A 232 -9.86 6.17 5.80
C VAL A 232 -9.48 5.44 7.06
N TRP A 233 -10.47 5.12 7.88
CA TRP A 233 -10.31 4.45 9.16
C TRP A 233 -10.75 3.00 9.02
N CYS A 234 -9.78 2.09 9.12
CA CYS A 234 -10.04 0.67 8.95
C CYS A 234 -10.40 -0.01 10.28
N TYR A 235 -11.50 -0.75 10.23
CA TYR A 235 -12.05 -1.63 11.25
C TYR A 235 -12.49 -0.92 12.54
N ALA A 236 -11.60 -0.73 13.52
CA ALA A 236 -11.96 -0.37 14.88
C ALA A 236 -11.17 0.85 15.41
N PRO A 237 -11.16 1.98 14.68
CA PRO A 237 -10.34 3.14 15.03
C PRO A 237 -10.67 3.64 16.44
N GLY A 238 -9.69 3.71 17.34
CA GLY A 238 -9.89 4.13 18.72
C GLY A 238 -10.85 3.25 19.52
N TYR A 239 -11.09 2.00 19.16
CA TYR A 239 -11.91 1.11 19.98
C TYR A 239 -11.25 0.78 21.33
N LEU A 240 -9.92 0.73 21.37
CA LEU A 240 -9.15 0.40 22.57
C LEU A 240 -8.67 1.69 23.24
N PHE A 241 -9.03 1.83 24.51
CA PHE A 241 -8.52 2.81 25.46
C PHE A 241 -7.45 2.16 26.35
N PRO A 242 -6.63 2.94 27.07
CA PRO A 242 -5.62 2.38 27.96
C PRO A 242 -6.17 1.41 29.03
N ASP A 243 -7.44 1.57 29.41
CA ASP A 243 -8.08 0.87 30.53
C ASP A 243 -9.29 0.01 30.13
N ARG A 244 -9.79 0.11 28.89
CA ARG A 244 -11.00 -0.59 28.43
C ARG A 244 -11.13 -0.66 26.91
N ALA A 245 -12.04 -1.49 26.43
CA ALA A 245 -12.52 -1.48 25.05
C ALA A 245 -13.93 -0.85 25.00
N ASP A 246 -14.16 0.12 24.11
CA ASP A 246 -15.38 0.91 24.07
C ASP A 246 -15.69 1.43 22.67
N VAL A 247 -16.88 1.10 22.16
CA VAL A 247 -17.33 1.44 20.80
C VAL A 247 -17.48 2.95 20.59
N ALA A 248 -17.71 3.72 21.66
CA ALA A 248 -17.79 5.18 21.59
C ALA A 248 -16.49 5.80 21.04
N GLY A 249 -15.36 5.13 21.24
CA GLY A 249 -14.06 5.58 20.74
C GLY A 249 -13.97 5.64 19.22
N ILE A 250 -14.74 4.83 18.49
CA ILE A 250 -14.86 4.93 17.02
C ILE A 250 -15.51 6.25 16.64
N GLY A 251 -16.54 6.68 17.37
CA GLY A 251 -17.20 7.95 17.11
C GLY A 251 -16.34 9.16 17.43
N GLU A 252 -15.53 9.11 18.49
CA GLU A 252 -14.59 10.19 18.81
C GLU A 252 -13.57 10.43 17.70
N VAL A 253 -13.07 9.37 17.07
CA VAL A 253 -12.03 9.45 16.04
C VAL A 253 -12.62 9.83 14.69
N THR A 254 -13.73 9.20 14.31
CA THR A 254 -14.27 9.24 12.95
C THR A 254 -15.43 10.21 12.76
N GLY A 255 -16.12 10.59 13.85
CA GLY A 255 -17.36 11.36 13.82
C GLY A 255 -18.59 10.53 13.43
N PHE A 256 -18.48 9.20 13.28
CA PHE A 256 -19.60 8.30 13.07
C PHE A 256 -20.16 7.77 14.39
N GLU A 257 -21.49 7.65 14.49
CA GLU A 257 -22.06 6.83 15.56
C GLU A 257 -21.82 5.36 15.22
N ALA A 258 -21.10 4.65 16.07
CA ALA A 258 -20.68 3.26 15.83
C ALA A 258 -21.40 2.29 16.76
N ARG A 259 -21.56 1.05 16.29
CA ARG A 259 -22.15 -0.05 17.04
C ARG A 259 -21.47 -1.36 16.69
N ALA A 260 -21.54 -2.33 17.60
CA ALA A 260 -21.18 -3.70 17.26
C ALA A 260 -22.08 -4.22 16.14
N ALA A 261 -21.49 -4.94 15.20
CA ALA A 261 -22.18 -5.66 14.13
C ALA A 261 -22.10 -7.16 14.41
N SER A 262 -23.15 -7.88 14.01
CA SER A 262 -23.22 -9.33 14.15
C SER A 262 -23.55 -9.95 12.80
N ALA A 263 -22.52 -10.14 11.98
CA ALA A 263 -22.63 -10.79 10.68
C ALA A 263 -21.99 -12.19 10.73
N ALA A 264 -22.57 -13.15 10.00
CA ALA A 264 -22.04 -14.52 9.93
C ALA A 264 -20.64 -14.58 9.29
N THR A 265 -20.36 -13.66 8.37
CA THR A 265 -19.03 -13.42 7.81
C THR A 265 -18.77 -11.92 7.74
N ALA A 266 -17.51 -11.52 7.60
CA ALA A 266 -17.16 -10.12 7.39
C ALA A 266 -17.30 -9.67 5.91
N GLN A 267 -18.00 -10.44 5.06
CA GLN A 267 -18.24 -10.07 3.68
C GLN A 267 -19.23 -8.91 3.55
N VAL A 268 -19.00 -8.07 2.54
CA VAL A 268 -19.82 -6.92 2.21
C VAL A 268 -20.19 -6.90 0.74
N ALA A 269 -21.32 -6.28 0.44
CA ALA A 269 -21.79 -6.07 -0.93
C ALA A 269 -21.86 -4.55 -1.24
N PRO A 270 -21.47 -4.12 -2.44
CA PRO A 270 -21.65 -2.73 -2.86
C PRO A 270 -23.11 -2.29 -2.87
N THR A 271 -23.39 -1.09 -2.33
CA THR A 271 -24.67 -0.40 -2.51
C THR A 271 -24.73 0.28 -3.88
N ASP A 272 -25.86 0.90 -4.23
CA ASP A 272 -25.96 1.72 -5.44
C ASP A 272 -25.01 2.93 -5.43
N ALA A 273 -24.74 3.52 -4.25
CA ALA A 273 -23.74 4.56 -4.12
C ALA A 273 -22.32 4.03 -4.36
N GLY A 274 -22.00 2.83 -3.83
CA GLY A 274 -20.73 2.15 -4.11
C GLY A 274 -20.54 1.80 -5.59
N LYS A 275 -21.57 1.26 -6.23
CA LYS A 275 -21.54 0.89 -7.67
C LYS A 275 -21.27 2.10 -8.57
N LYS A 276 -21.83 3.27 -8.25
CA LYS A 276 -21.56 4.53 -8.98
C LYS A 276 -20.09 4.95 -8.91
N LEU A 277 -19.35 4.49 -7.90
CA LEU A 277 -17.90 4.73 -7.76
C LEU A 277 -17.03 3.62 -8.36
N GLY A 278 -17.64 2.59 -8.96
CA GLY A 278 -16.94 1.46 -9.59
C GLY A 278 -16.81 0.22 -8.72
N LEU A 279 -17.47 0.15 -7.55
CA LEU A 279 -17.51 -1.08 -6.74
C LEU A 279 -18.50 -2.08 -7.32
N ALA A 280 -18.01 -3.15 -7.94
CA ALA A 280 -18.85 -4.09 -8.68
C ALA A 280 -19.09 -5.43 -7.98
N VAL A 281 -18.13 -5.91 -7.20
CA VAL A 281 -18.11 -7.27 -6.65
C VAL A 281 -18.11 -7.21 -5.13
N SER A 282 -18.80 -8.16 -4.48
CA SER A 282 -18.72 -8.36 -3.03
C SER A 282 -17.32 -8.80 -2.60
N TRP A 283 -16.87 -8.35 -1.43
CA TRP A 283 -15.53 -8.65 -0.92
C TRP A 283 -15.56 -8.79 0.60
N GLY A 284 -14.42 -9.14 1.18
CA GLY A 284 -14.22 -9.36 2.62
C GLY A 284 -13.99 -10.83 2.97
N PRO A 285 -13.46 -11.11 4.17
CA PRO A 285 -13.26 -12.49 4.61
C PRO A 285 -14.58 -13.27 4.73
N ALA A 286 -14.63 -14.45 4.13
CA ALA A 286 -15.76 -15.39 4.22
C ALA A 286 -15.76 -16.19 5.54
N VAL A 287 -15.31 -15.56 6.63
CA VAL A 287 -15.25 -16.12 7.98
C VAL A 287 -15.80 -15.10 8.98
N PRO A 288 -16.30 -15.53 10.15
CA PRO A 288 -16.67 -14.62 11.22
C PRO A 288 -15.44 -13.84 11.72
N ILE A 289 -15.62 -12.53 11.94
CA ILE A 289 -14.63 -11.67 12.61
C ILE A 289 -15.32 -11.07 13.82
N VAL A 290 -14.73 -11.22 15.01
CA VAL A 290 -15.29 -10.75 16.27
C VAL A 290 -14.22 -10.00 17.07
N PRO A 291 -14.48 -8.76 17.52
CA PRO A 291 -15.68 -7.97 17.23
C PRO A 291 -15.81 -7.56 15.75
N LEU A 292 -16.98 -7.08 15.35
CA LEU A 292 -17.20 -6.42 14.06
C LEU A 292 -17.98 -5.13 14.34
N PHE A 293 -17.81 -4.12 13.49
CA PHE A 293 -18.39 -2.80 13.73
C PHE A 293 -19.09 -2.26 12.50
N SER A 294 -20.23 -1.61 12.74
CA SER A 294 -21.00 -0.85 11.75
C SER A 294 -21.20 0.57 12.26
N VAL A 295 -21.53 1.49 11.35
CA VAL A 295 -21.81 2.89 11.67
C VAL A 295 -23.19 3.32 11.19
N THR A 296 -23.74 4.36 11.80
CA THR A 296 -24.92 5.06 11.30
C THR A 296 -24.53 6.00 10.15
N ALA A 297 -25.07 5.73 8.97
CA ALA A 297 -24.82 6.48 7.74
C ALA A 297 -26.08 6.52 6.87
N THR A 298 -26.27 7.58 6.08
CA THR A 298 -27.37 7.62 5.11
C THR A 298 -27.10 6.67 3.93
N PRO A 299 -28.12 6.34 3.11
CA PRO A 299 -27.92 5.54 1.90
C PRO A 299 -26.89 6.14 0.93
N GLU A 300 -26.80 7.48 0.86
CA GLU A 300 -25.85 8.21 0.00
C GLU A 300 -24.42 8.20 0.57
N GLU A 301 -24.28 8.15 1.90
CA GLU A 301 -22.99 7.98 2.57
C GLU A 301 -22.48 6.53 2.49
N THR A 302 -23.38 5.54 2.39
CA THR A 302 -23.05 4.11 2.50
C THR A 302 -22.61 3.52 1.17
N LEU A 303 -21.35 3.08 1.05
CA LEU A 303 -20.79 2.46 -0.16
C LEU A 303 -20.96 0.93 -0.20
N ALA A 304 -21.00 0.28 0.97
CA ALA A 304 -21.21 -1.16 1.07
C ALA A 304 -21.81 -1.55 2.42
N THR A 305 -22.54 -2.67 2.43
CA THR A 305 -23.23 -3.19 3.61
C THR A 305 -22.83 -4.63 3.91
N TYR A 306 -22.90 -5.03 5.17
CA TYR A 306 -22.88 -6.43 5.56
C TYR A 306 -24.15 -7.16 5.08
N ALA A 307 -24.18 -8.49 5.24
CA ALA A 307 -25.31 -9.33 4.84
C ALA A 307 -26.64 -8.97 5.55
N ASP A 308 -26.58 -8.38 6.75
CA ASP A 308 -27.74 -7.89 7.50
C ASP A 308 -28.21 -6.49 7.05
N GLY A 309 -27.58 -5.92 6.03
CA GLY A 309 -27.90 -4.60 5.48
C GLY A 309 -27.29 -3.43 6.24
N THR A 310 -26.53 -3.67 7.33
CA THR A 310 -25.93 -2.59 8.09
C THR A 310 -24.71 -1.98 7.36
N PRO A 311 -24.50 -0.64 7.45
CA PRO A 311 -23.38 0.01 6.77
C PRO A 311 -22.02 -0.53 7.21
N ALA A 312 -21.23 -1.01 6.26
CA ALA A 312 -19.88 -1.53 6.49
C ALA A 312 -18.81 -0.59 5.92
N VAL A 313 -19.12 0.13 4.86
CA VAL A 313 -18.27 1.21 4.33
C VAL A 313 -19.11 2.47 4.18
N ALA A 314 -18.70 3.54 4.84
CA ALA A 314 -19.43 4.81 4.83
C ALA A 314 -18.49 6.01 4.66
N VAL A 315 -18.92 7.02 3.91
CA VAL A 315 -18.19 8.26 3.63
C VAL A 315 -18.95 9.45 4.18
N ARG A 316 -18.29 10.25 5.02
CA ARG A 316 -18.84 11.49 5.60
C ARG A 316 -17.99 12.68 5.20
N ARG A 317 -18.64 13.73 4.72
CA ARG A 317 -18.00 15.00 4.34
C ARG A 317 -18.27 16.04 5.41
N SER A 318 -17.24 16.80 5.78
CA SER A 318 -17.33 17.91 6.73
C SER A 318 -16.42 19.06 6.29
N GLU A 319 -16.52 20.20 6.98
CA GLU A 319 -15.58 21.32 6.77
C GLU A 319 -14.12 20.95 7.10
N LYS A 320 -13.91 19.89 7.90
CA LYS A 320 -12.59 19.41 8.32
C LYS A 320 -11.97 18.38 7.37
N GLY A 321 -12.63 18.08 6.25
CA GLY A 321 -12.22 17.04 5.30
C GLY A 321 -13.23 15.90 5.19
N ILE A 322 -12.77 14.77 4.68
CA ILE A 322 -13.59 13.58 4.44
C ILE A 322 -13.13 12.46 5.38
N ASP A 323 -14.08 11.84 6.07
CA ASP A 323 -13.85 10.62 6.86
C ASP A 323 -14.54 9.44 6.20
N VAL A 324 -13.83 8.33 6.11
CA VAL A 324 -14.34 7.07 5.57
C VAL A 324 -14.18 6.02 6.64
N PHE A 325 -15.27 5.40 7.06
CA PHE A 325 -15.24 4.21 7.90
C PHE A 325 -15.24 2.97 7.01
N VAL A 326 -14.30 2.04 7.25
CA VAL A 326 -14.22 0.75 6.55
C VAL A 326 -14.23 -0.37 7.59
N GLY A 327 -15.42 -0.85 7.95
CA GLY A 327 -15.59 -1.91 8.95
C GLY A 327 -15.20 -3.31 8.46
N VAL A 328 -15.24 -3.54 7.15
CA VAL A 328 -14.74 -4.79 6.54
C VAL A 328 -13.21 -4.84 6.60
N PRO A 329 -12.60 -5.92 7.13
CA PRO A 329 -11.14 -6.01 7.26
C PRO A 329 -10.48 -6.46 5.96
N GLN A 330 -10.81 -5.78 4.85
CA GLN A 330 -10.18 -5.98 3.55
C GLN A 330 -10.37 -4.72 2.70
N LEU A 331 -9.28 -4.32 2.03
CA LEU A 331 -9.29 -3.27 1.02
C LEU A 331 -9.16 -3.90 -0.37
N THR A 332 -9.79 -3.30 -1.37
CA THR A 332 -9.65 -3.70 -2.78
C THR A 332 -9.04 -2.57 -3.60
N PRO A 333 -8.39 -2.88 -4.75
CA PRO A 333 -7.92 -1.85 -5.67
C PRO A 333 -9.03 -0.88 -6.09
N GLU A 334 -10.25 -1.36 -6.31
CA GLU A 334 -11.41 -0.55 -6.73
C GLU A 334 -11.85 0.41 -5.63
N LEU A 335 -11.91 -0.05 -4.37
CA LEU A 335 -12.22 0.81 -3.23
C LEU A 335 -11.14 1.89 -3.06
N LEU A 336 -9.87 1.50 -3.08
CA LEU A 336 -8.78 2.45 -2.94
C LEU A 336 -8.76 3.47 -4.09
N ARG A 337 -9.01 3.03 -5.32
CA ARG A 337 -9.12 3.92 -6.50
C ARG A 337 -10.30 4.88 -6.37
N ALA A 338 -11.47 4.40 -5.92
CA ALA A 338 -12.63 5.25 -5.67
C ALA A 338 -12.34 6.32 -4.60
N LEU A 339 -11.69 5.95 -3.50
CA LEU A 339 -11.32 6.85 -2.43
C LEU A 339 -10.19 7.81 -2.83
N ALA A 340 -9.26 7.37 -3.68
CA ALA A 340 -8.22 8.22 -4.27
C ALA A 340 -8.82 9.31 -5.16
N ARG A 341 -9.78 8.96 -6.03
CA ARG A 341 -10.53 9.97 -6.81
C ARG A 341 -11.26 10.96 -5.91
N LEU A 342 -11.93 10.45 -4.87
CA LEU A 342 -12.63 11.29 -3.89
C LEU A 342 -11.68 12.27 -3.18
N ALA A 343 -10.46 11.83 -2.88
CA ALA A 343 -9.41 12.64 -2.25
C ALA A 343 -8.67 13.57 -3.23
N GLY A 344 -8.97 13.51 -4.53
CA GLY A 344 -8.25 14.29 -5.55
C GLY A 344 -6.79 13.85 -5.74
N VAL A 345 -6.49 12.58 -5.48
CA VAL A 345 -5.21 11.95 -5.82
C VAL A 345 -5.09 11.81 -7.33
N HIS A 346 -3.91 12.09 -7.87
CA HIS A 346 -3.60 11.85 -9.27
C HIS A 346 -3.49 10.35 -9.55
N LEU A 347 -4.42 9.81 -10.36
CA LEU A 347 -4.37 8.44 -10.85
C LEU A 347 -3.63 8.42 -12.18
N PHE A 348 -2.52 7.69 -12.25
CA PHE A 348 -1.80 7.47 -13.49
C PHE A 348 -2.51 6.47 -14.39
N THR A 349 -3.30 5.56 -13.84
CA THR A 349 -4.12 4.65 -14.63
C THR A 349 -5.37 4.22 -13.86
N GLU A 350 -6.39 3.81 -14.59
CA GLU A 350 -7.59 3.20 -14.02
C GLU A 350 -7.60 1.67 -14.13
N GLY A 351 -6.62 1.10 -14.85
CA GLY A 351 -6.43 -0.34 -14.97
C GLY A 351 -5.76 -0.96 -13.75
N ASN A 352 -5.76 -2.29 -13.69
CA ASN A 352 -4.97 -3.02 -12.72
C ASN A 352 -3.53 -3.11 -13.23
N ALA A 353 -2.68 -2.21 -12.72
CA ALA A 353 -1.26 -2.16 -12.99
C ALA A 353 -0.52 -1.69 -11.75
N THR A 354 0.71 -2.17 -11.55
CA THR A 354 1.59 -1.64 -10.50
C THR A 354 2.11 -0.28 -10.95
N VAL A 355 1.99 0.74 -10.12
CA VAL A 355 2.40 2.13 -10.46
C VAL A 355 3.25 2.75 -9.36
N TRP A 356 4.42 3.26 -9.75
CA TRP A 356 5.30 4.08 -8.91
C TRP A 356 5.74 5.31 -9.68
N ALA A 357 5.72 6.49 -9.06
CA ALA A 357 6.08 7.71 -9.76
C ALA A 357 6.74 8.73 -8.83
N ALA A 358 7.85 9.32 -9.28
CA ALA A 358 8.59 10.37 -8.59
C ALA A 358 9.39 11.21 -9.60
N GLU A 359 9.48 12.52 -9.37
CA GLU A 359 10.32 13.45 -10.16
C GLU A 359 10.16 13.34 -11.69
N GLY A 360 8.94 13.13 -12.20
CA GLY A 360 8.68 13.00 -13.64
C GLY A 360 9.04 11.64 -14.24
N PHE A 361 9.34 10.65 -13.40
CA PHE A 361 9.47 9.25 -13.79
C PHE A 361 8.28 8.43 -13.30
N LEU A 362 7.87 7.43 -14.09
CA LEU A 362 6.77 6.51 -13.81
C LEU A 362 7.20 5.08 -14.14
N SER A 363 7.31 4.21 -13.14
CA SER A 363 7.41 2.78 -13.34
C SER A 363 6.00 2.18 -13.39
N VAL A 364 5.72 1.40 -14.43
CA VAL A 364 4.43 0.72 -14.61
C VAL A 364 4.64 -0.73 -15.02
N GLN A 365 3.86 -1.65 -14.44
CA GLN A 365 3.79 -3.04 -14.90
C GLN A 365 2.36 -3.41 -15.26
N ALA A 366 2.14 -3.87 -16.49
CA ALA A 366 0.84 -4.34 -16.95
C ALA A 366 0.49 -5.71 -16.36
N HIS A 367 -0.67 -5.87 -15.71
CA HIS A 367 -1.09 -7.17 -15.16
C HIS A 367 -1.88 -8.01 -16.18
N GLU A 368 -2.32 -7.39 -17.27
CA GLU A 368 -3.04 -7.99 -18.38
C GLU A 368 -2.49 -7.48 -19.71
N SER A 369 -2.67 -8.25 -20.78
CA SER A 369 -2.33 -7.81 -22.14
C SER A 369 -3.43 -6.90 -22.68
N GLY A 370 -3.07 -5.79 -23.30
CA GLY A 370 -4.02 -4.88 -23.93
C GLY A 370 -3.63 -3.40 -23.79
N PRO A 371 -4.55 -2.50 -24.15
CA PRO A 371 -4.32 -1.07 -24.01
C PRO A 371 -4.33 -0.66 -22.53
N LEU A 372 -3.24 -0.04 -22.08
CA LEU A 372 -3.14 0.63 -20.79
C LEU A 372 -3.11 2.15 -21.02
N ARG A 373 -4.14 2.84 -20.54
CA ARG A 373 -4.19 4.31 -20.54
C ARG A 373 -3.38 4.83 -19.36
N ILE A 374 -2.45 5.73 -19.66
CA ILE A 374 -1.57 6.40 -18.70
C ILE A 374 -1.85 7.90 -18.73
N ASP A 375 -2.17 8.48 -17.58
CA ASP A 375 -2.32 9.92 -17.37
C ASP A 375 -1.06 10.47 -16.70
N ALA A 376 -0.23 11.15 -17.49
CA ALA A 376 0.97 11.84 -17.03
C ALA A 376 0.67 13.10 -16.20
N GLY A 377 -0.59 13.57 -16.18
CA GLY A 377 -1.02 14.75 -15.45
C GLY A 377 -0.55 16.08 -16.04
N ARG A 378 0.26 16.06 -17.11
CA ARG A 378 0.80 17.26 -17.77
C ARG A 378 1.02 17.07 -19.26
N LYS A 379 0.92 18.15 -20.03
CA LYS A 379 1.30 18.16 -21.45
C LYS A 379 2.83 18.04 -21.58
N GLY A 380 3.29 17.30 -22.59
CA GLY A 380 4.70 17.14 -22.90
C GLY A 380 5.04 15.73 -23.37
N ALA A 381 6.26 15.55 -23.84
CA ALA A 381 6.72 14.27 -24.37
C ALA A 381 6.73 13.19 -23.29
N VAL A 382 6.15 12.03 -23.62
CA VAL A 382 6.29 10.80 -22.84
C VAL A 382 7.22 9.86 -23.60
N ALA A 383 8.27 9.43 -22.94
CA ALA A 383 9.30 8.56 -23.52
C ALA A 383 9.65 7.41 -22.59
N ASP A 384 10.16 6.31 -23.14
CA ASP A 384 10.82 5.26 -22.37
C ASP A 384 12.09 5.86 -21.73
N ALA A 385 12.19 5.80 -20.41
CA ALA A 385 13.31 6.35 -19.65
C ALA A 385 14.61 5.56 -19.81
N LEU A 386 14.53 4.30 -20.25
CA LEU A 386 15.66 3.38 -20.40
C LEU A 386 16.22 3.43 -21.83
N SER A 387 15.36 3.54 -22.85
CA SER A 387 15.77 3.59 -24.27
C SER A 387 15.78 5.00 -24.87
N GLY A 388 15.01 5.93 -24.30
CA GLY A 388 14.77 7.26 -24.87
C GLY A 388 13.75 7.29 -26.01
N GLU A 389 13.15 6.14 -26.35
CA GLU A 389 12.13 6.04 -27.39
C GLU A 389 10.90 6.90 -27.05
N ALA A 390 10.41 7.67 -28.03
CA ALA A 390 9.19 8.45 -27.86
C ALA A 390 7.96 7.53 -27.88
N LEU A 391 7.14 7.62 -26.82
CA LEU A 391 5.95 6.79 -26.62
C LEU A 391 4.65 7.58 -26.80
N GLY A 392 4.71 8.91 -26.83
CA GLY A 392 3.57 9.78 -27.13
C GLY A 392 3.69 11.16 -26.52
N GLU A 393 2.57 11.88 -26.46
CA GLU A 393 2.45 13.22 -25.88
C GLU A 393 1.35 13.23 -24.82
N GLY A 394 1.67 13.80 -23.65
CA GLY A 394 0.75 13.97 -22.54
C GLY A 394 -0.37 15.00 -22.82
N PRO A 395 -1.38 15.07 -21.94
CA PRO A 395 -1.42 14.48 -20.61
C PRO A 395 -1.76 13.00 -20.59
N GLN A 396 -2.22 12.43 -21.70
CA GLN A 396 -2.64 11.03 -21.74
C GLN A 396 -2.05 10.31 -22.94
N VAL A 397 -1.49 9.13 -22.66
CA VAL A 397 -1.01 8.20 -23.67
C VAL A 397 -1.66 6.84 -23.45
N THR A 398 -1.86 6.08 -24.54
CA THR A 398 -2.35 4.71 -24.47
C THR A 398 -1.30 3.80 -25.06
N LEU A 399 -0.76 2.90 -24.26
CA LEU A 399 0.26 1.94 -24.66
C LEU A 399 -0.35 0.54 -24.73
N THR A 400 -0.11 -0.19 -25.81
CA THR A 400 -0.53 -1.60 -25.91
C THR A 400 0.58 -2.47 -25.33
N LEU A 401 0.35 -3.03 -24.14
CA LEU A 401 1.34 -3.78 -23.40
C LEU A 401 0.99 -5.26 -23.36
N LYS A 402 2.00 -6.11 -23.23
CA LYS A 402 1.82 -7.52 -22.87
C LYS A 402 1.69 -7.67 -21.36
N LYS A 403 0.98 -8.72 -20.92
CA LYS A 403 0.98 -9.11 -19.51
C LYS A 403 2.41 -9.27 -18.99
N GLY A 404 2.68 -8.63 -17.84
CA GLY A 404 3.97 -8.64 -17.15
C GLY A 404 4.97 -7.60 -17.65
N GLU A 405 4.71 -6.96 -18.80
CA GLU A 405 5.59 -5.94 -19.36
C GLU A 405 5.76 -4.78 -18.38
N ALA A 406 7.02 -4.48 -18.07
CA ALA A 406 7.43 -3.43 -17.14
C ALA A 406 8.14 -2.31 -17.92
N LEU A 407 7.57 -1.12 -17.86
CA LEU A 407 8.12 0.09 -18.48
C LEU A 407 8.49 1.11 -17.41
N VAL A 408 9.54 1.88 -17.69
CA VAL A 408 9.85 3.09 -16.95
C VAL A 408 9.74 4.25 -17.90
N LEU A 409 8.88 5.20 -17.60
CA LEU A 409 8.55 6.33 -18.44
C LEU A 409 9.16 7.60 -17.85
N ARG A 410 9.60 8.50 -18.71
CA ARG A 410 9.83 9.92 -18.39
C ARG A 410 8.70 10.72 -19.03
N TYR A 411 8.02 11.53 -18.24
CA TYR A 411 6.89 12.37 -18.69
C TYR A 411 7.08 13.81 -18.25
#